data_AF-A0A7I4XUJ2-F1
#
_entry.id   AF-A0A7I4XUJ2-F1
#
_cell.length_a   1.000
_cell.length_b   1.000
_cell.length_c   1.000
_cell.angle_alpha   90.00
_cell.angle_beta   90.00
_cell.angle_gamma   90.00
#
_symmetry.space_group_name_H-M   'P 1'
#
loop_
_entity.id
_entity.type
_entity.pdbx_description
1 polymer ?
#
loop_
_entity_poly.entity_id
_entity_poly.type
_entity_poly.pdbx_seq_one_letter_code
_entity_poly.pdbx_strand_id
1 'polypeptide(L)'
;MKMGEPLLDYLRKNRNLFEVNSDPTPGFENKIMGMEFNDEGSNPVVNSNDEPGDEIPDYDPRNIWANCFSFSTIRDQANCGLNAHLICLGLH
;
A
#
# COMPACT_ATOMS: atom_id res chain seq x y z
N MET A 1 -1.12 10.51 16.15
CA MET A 1 -1.01 11.81 15.46
C MET A 1 -2.41 12.23 15.01
N LYS A 2 -3.01 13.29 15.59
CA LYS A 2 -4.27 13.84 15.08
C LYS A 2 -3.92 14.84 13.99
N MET A 3 -4.23 14.54 12.72
CA MET A 3 -4.26 15.59 11.71
C MET A 3 -5.39 16.55 12.08
N GLY A 4 -5.08 17.84 12.20
CA GLY A 4 -6.09 18.84 12.53
C GLY A 4 -6.95 19.21 11.34
N GLU A 5 -8.19 19.64 11.60
CA GLU A 5 -9.13 20.18 10.59
C GLU A 5 -8.48 21.17 9.59
N PRO A 6 -7.59 22.11 10.00
CA PRO A 6 -6.97 23.03 9.04
C PRO A 6 -6.18 22.34 7.91
N LEU A 7 -5.56 21.20 8.21
CA LEU A 7 -4.83 20.42 7.21
C LEU A 7 -5.80 19.67 6.29
N LEU A 8 -6.90 19.14 6.82
CA LEU A 8 -7.94 18.49 6.02
C LEU A 8 -8.58 19.48 5.05
N ASP A 9 -8.92 20.68 5.52
CA ASP A 9 -9.50 21.73 4.69
C ASP A 9 -8.55 22.17 3.57
N TYR A 10 -7.26 22.31 3.88
CA TYR A 10 -6.25 22.59 2.88
C TYR A 10 -6.18 21.49 1.82
N LEU A 11 -6.14 20.21 2.23
CA LEU A 11 -6.04 19.10 1.29
C LEU A 11 -7.28 18.98 0.41
N ARG A 12 -8.48 19.08 0.99
CA ARG A 12 -9.75 19.06 0.25
C ARG A 12 -9.85 20.18 -0.78
N LYS A 13 -9.35 21.38 -0.44
CA LYS A 13 -9.40 22.53 -1.34
C LYS A 13 -8.39 22.45 -2.48
N ASN A 14 -7.20 21.89 -2.24
CA ASN A 14 -6.05 22.00 -3.15
C ASN A 14 -5.67 20.68 -3.84
N ARG A 15 -6.32 19.54 -3.54
CA ARG A 15 -6.04 18.24 -4.16
C ARG A 15 -7.31 17.68 -4.78
N ASN A 16 -7.24 17.32 -6.06
CA ASN A 16 -8.34 16.70 -6.82
C ASN A 16 -8.07 15.23 -7.18
N LEU A 17 -6.92 14.68 -6.76
CA LEU A 17 -6.52 13.31 -7.06
C LEU A 17 -6.99 12.29 -6.02
N PHE A 18 -7.42 12.75 -4.84
CA PHE A 18 -7.88 11.89 -3.74
C PHE A 18 -8.77 12.69 -2.78
N GLU A 19 -9.58 11.95 -2.01
CA GLU A 19 -10.44 12.51 -0.96
C GLU A 19 -9.82 12.30 0.42
N VAL A 20 -10.21 13.14 1.41
CA VAL A 20 -9.63 13.10 2.76
C VAL A 20 -10.72 13.22 3.83
N ASN A 21 -10.66 12.32 4.81
CA ASN A 21 -11.62 12.21 5.91
C ASN A 21 -10.99 12.52 7.27
N SER A 22 -11.84 12.91 8.22
CA SER A 22 -11.46 13.31 9.58
C SER A 22 -11.31 12.16 10.55
N ASP A 23 -11.82 10.97 10.21
CA ASP A 23 -11.84 9.83 11.13
C ASP A 23 -10.43 9.28 11.36
N PRO A 24 -9.88 9.39 12.58
CA PRO A 24 -8.52 8.93 12.84
C PRO A 24 -8.50 7.39 12.86
N THR A 25 -7.53 6.80 12.19
CA THR A 25 -7.28 5.36 12.32
C THR A 25 -6.79 5.02 13.73
N PRO A 26 -7.46 4.13 14.48
CA PRO A 26 -6.98 3.70 15.79
C PRO A 26 -5.62 2.99 15.69
N GLY A 27 -4.71 3.30 16.61
CA GLY A 27 -3.37 2.70 16.67
C GLY A 27 -2.48 3.03 15.46
N PHE A 28 -2.71 4.18 14.81
CA PHE A 28 -2.04 4.57 13.56
C PHE A 28 -0.51 4.41 13.63
N GLU A 29 0.10 4.78 14.75
CA GLU A 29 1.55 4.66 14.99
C GLU A 29 2.09 3.23 14.82
N ASN A 30 1.29 2.21 15.11
CA ASN A 30 1.70 0.81 15.00
C ASN A 30 1.43 0.25 13.59
N LYS A 31 0.81 1.03 12.70
CA LYS A 31 0.43 0.61 11.34
C LYS A 31 1.36 1.17 10.26
N ILE A 32 2.21 2.13 10.61
CA ILE A 32 3.19 2.72 9.69
C ILE A 32 4.42 1.81 9.60
N MET A 33 5.01 1.67 8.41
CA MET A 33 6.30 1.01 8.24
C MET A 33 7.39 1.75 9.02
N GLY A 34 8.20 1.00 9.77
CA GLY A 34 9.34 1.55 10.49
C GLY A 34 10.36 2.19 9.54
N MET A 35 10.96 3.30 9.94
CA MET A 35 11.93 4.03 9.11
C MET A 35 13.21 3.22 8.85
N GLU A 36 13.48 2.21 9.69
CA GLU A 36 14.59 1.28 9.56
C GLU A 36 14.57 0.49 8.24
N PHE A 37 13.42 0.37 7.57
CA PHE A 37 13.27 -0.35 6.29
C PHE A 37 13.47 0.53 5.05
N ASN A 38 13.69 1.85 5.20
CA ASN A 38 13.84 2.76 4.06
C ASN A 38 15.13 2.52 3.25
N ASP A 39 16.17 1.96 3.87
CA ASP A 39 17.53 1.83 3.30
C ASP A 39 18.02 0.36 3.26
N GLU A 40 17.11 -0.63 3.27
CA GLU A 40 17.54 -2.03 3.04
C GLU A 40 18.05 -2.17 1.61
N GLY A 41 19.38 -2.10 1.44
CA GLY A 41 20.15 -2.19 0.19
C GLY A 41 20.06 -3.51 -0.57
N SER A 42 18.94 -4.21 -0.46
CA SER A 42 18.55 -5.31 -1.34
C SER A 42 18.18 -4.73 -2.70
N ASN A 43 19.14 -4.72 -3.62
CA ASN A 43 18.84 -4.39 -5.01
C ASN A 43 17.93 -5.49 -5.57
N PRO A 44 16.67 -5.19 -5.93
CA PRO A 44 15.80 -6.19 -6.53
C PRO A 44 16.42 -6.69 -7.84
N VAL A 45 16.35 -8.00 -8.07
CA VAL A 45 16.75 -8.58 -9.36
C VAL A 45 15.72 -8.14 -10.40
N VAL A 46 16.14 -7.26 -11.31
CA VAL A 46 15.34 -6.86 -12.46
C VAL A 46 15.62 -7.88 -13.58
N ASN A 47 14.62 -8.70 -13.89
CA ASN A 47 14.66 -9.57 -15.07
C ASN A 47 14.18 -8.75 -16.27
N SER A 48 15.12 -8.24 -17.07
CA SER A 48 14.84 -7.60 -18.35
C SER A 48 14.63 -8.67 -19.43
N ASN A 49 13.53 -9.41 -19.33
CA ASN A 49 13.02 -10.16 -20.47
C ASN A 49 12.23 -9.17 -21.32
N ASP A 50 12.93 -8.22 -21.93
CA ASP A 50 12.32 -7.21 -22.78
C ASP A 50 12.00 -7.87 -24.12
N GLU A 51 10.74 -8.27 -24.32
CA GLU A 51 10.23 -8.50 -25.67
C GLU A 51 10.09 -7.13 -26.34
N PRO A 52 10.86 -6.82 -27.39
CA PRO A 52 10.82 -5.50 -28.00
C PRO A 52 9.50 -5.30 -28.74
N GLY A 53 8.61 -4.44 -28.22
CA GLY A 53 7.47 -3.92 -28.98
C GLY A 53 6.12 -3.89 -28.27
N ASP A 54 6.00 -4.37 -27.03
CA ASP A 54 4.72 -4.37 -26.33
C ASP A 54 4.47 -3.02 -25.63
N GLU A 55 3.48 -2.28 -26.11
CA GLU A 55 2.92 -1.14 -25.38
C GLU A 55 2.32 -1.62 -24.05
N ILE A 56 2.71 -1.00 -22.93
CA ILE A 56 2.16 -1.34 -21.61
C ILE A 56 0.66 -1.00 -21.61
N PRO A 57 -0.24 -1.99 -21.42
CA PRO A 57 -1.68 -1.74 -21.46
C PRO A 57 -2.17 -1.09 -20.17
N ASP A 58 -3.41 -0.59 -20.20
CA ASP A 58 -4.18 -0.36 -18.97
C ASP A 58 -4.34 -1.69 -18.21
N TYR A 59 -3.62 -1.82 -17.10
CA TYR A 59 -3.35 -3.10 -16.46
C TYR A 59 -4.02 -3.22 -15.08
N ASP A 60 -4.85 -4.26 -14.93
CA ASP A 60 -5.36 -4.73 -13.65
C ASP A 60 -5.15 -6.26 -13.55
N PRO A 61 -4.30 -6.75 -12.64
CA PRO A 61 -3.98 -8.17 -12.53
C PRO A 61 -5.22 -9.02 -12.18
N ARG A 62 -6.24 -8.43 -11.55
CA ARG A 62 -7.49 -9.12 -11.21
C ARG A 62 -8.29 -9.50 -12.45
N ASN A 63 -8.16 -8.75 -13.55
CA ASN A 63 -8.84 -9.04 -14.81
C ASN A 63 -8.09 -10.12 -15.61
N ILE A 64 -6.75 -10.10 -15.56
CA ILE A 64 -5.89 -11.02 -16.33
C ILE A 64 -5.87 -12.40 -15.68
N TRP A 65 -5.70 -12.48 -14.36
CA TRP A 65 -5.73 -13.72 -13.59
C TRP A 65 -6.98 -13.81 -12.73
N ALA A 66 -8.15 -13.72 -13.38
CA ALA A 66 -9.45 -13.72 -12.71
C ALA A 66 -9.70 -14.94 -11.80
N ASN A 67 -9.06 -16.08 -12.08
CA ASN A 67 -9.16 -17.30 -11.28
C ASN A 67 -8.23 -17.30 -10.05
N CYS A 68 -7.32 -16.33 -9.95
CA CYS A 68 -6.41 -16.18 -8.82
C CYS A 68 -7.00 -15.23 -7.78
N PHE A 69 -7.82 -15.77 -6.88
CA PHE A 69 -8.51 -15.00 -5.83
C PHE A 69 -7.56 -14.19 -4.92
N SER A 70 -6.29 -14.61 -4.81
CA SER A 70 -5.28 -13.88 -4.05
C SER A 70 -5.10 -12.43 -4.49
N PHE A 71 -5.34 -12.09 -5.77
CA PHE A 71 -5.27 -10.70 -6.25
C PHE A 71 -6.43 -9.82 -5.78
N SER A 72 -7.54 -10.43 -5.39
CA SER A 72 -8.73 -9.71 -4.91
C SER A 72 -8.82 -9.67 -3.38
N THR A 73 -7.97 -10.44 -2.68
CA THR A 73 -8.00 -10.54 -1.22
C THR A 73 -7.21 -9.40 -0.57
N ILE A 74 -7.90 -8.58 0.22
CA ILE A 74 -7.26 -7.60 1.12
C ILE A 74 -6.91 -8.29 2.43
N ARG A 75 -5.63 -8.22 2.85
CA ARG A 75 -5.12 -8.81 4.10
C ARG A 75 -4.98 -7.75 5.18
N ASP A 76 -5.13 -8.15 6.44
CA ASP A 76 -4.97 -7.28 7.61
C ASP A 76 -3.58 -7.46 8.24
N GLN A 77 -2.87 -6.35 8.45
CA GLN A 77 -1.56 -6.30 9.14
C GLN A 77 -1.69 -6.29 10.68
N ALA A 78 -2.92 -6.26 11.21
CA ALA A 78 -3.23 -6.11 12.62
C ALA A 78 -2.48 -4.91 13.25
N ASN A 79 -1.98 -5.07 14.48
CA ASN A 79 -1.22 -4.04 15.20
C ASN A 79 0.28 -4.39 15.25
N CYS A 80 0.82 -4.86 14.13
CA CYS A 80 2.17 -5.42 14.06
C CYS A 80 3.07 -4.48 13.26
N GLY A 81 3.76 -3.58 13.96
CA GLY A 81 4.58 -2.50 13.38
C GLY A 81 5.90 -2.94 12.73
N LEU A 82 6.07 -4.20 12.35
CA LEU A 82 7.28 -4.72 11.69
C LEU A 82 6.97 -5.01 10.21
N ASN A 83 6.83 -3.95 9.42
CA ASN A 83 6.51 -4.02 7.98
C ASN A 83 7.73 -4.37 7.11
N ALA A 84 8.21 -5.60 7.23
CA ALA A 84 8.99 -6.26 6.17
C ALA A 84 8.50 -7.69 5.87
N HIS A 85 7.68 -8.26 6.75
CA HIS A 85 7.05 -9.55 6.54
C HIS A 85 5.56 -9.39 6.83
N LEU A 86 4.73 -9.58 5.81
CA LEU A 86 3.27 -9.52 5.91
C LEU A 86 2.74 -10.72 6.73
N ILE A 87 3.08 -10.79 8.02
CA ILE A 87 2.71 -11.87 8.94
C ILE A 87 2.54 -11.29 10.35
N CYS A 88 1.32 -10.85 10.64
CA CYS A 88 0.71 -11.25 11.91
C CYS A 88 -0.28 -12.36 11.61
N LEU A 89 0.17 -13.60 11.82
CA LEU A 89 -0.63 -14.82 11.70
C LEU A 89 -1.67 -14.89 12.81
N GLY A 90 -2.91 -15.18 12.44
CA GLY A 90 -3.99 -15.65 13.31
C GLY A 90 -5.36 -15.13 12.84
N LEU A 91 -6.40 -15.93 12.57
CA LEU A 91 -6.68 -17.31 12.95
C LEU A 91 -7.49 -18.04 11.83
N HIS A 92 -7.04 -19.23 11.43
CA HIS A 92 -7.66 -20.53 11.75
C HIS A 92 -6.54 -21.55 11.89
#